data_AF-A0A0H2ZTZ9-F1
#
_entry.id   AF-A0A0H2ZTZ9-F1
#
_cell.length_a   1.000
_cell.length_b   1.000
_cell.length_c   1.000
_cell.angle_alpha   90.00
_cell.angle_beta   90.00
_cell.angle_gamma   90.00
#
_symmetry.space_group_name_H-M   'P 1'
#
loop_
_entity.id
_entity.type
_entity.pdbx_description
1 polymer ?
#
loop_
_entity_poly.entity_id
_entity_poly.type
_entity_poly.pdbx_seq_one_letter_code
_entity_poly.pdbx_strand_id
1 'polypeptide(L)'
;MRGIANVVQAVGIYRDADTARAHFDQLLPSLTACTALHAKNYDFTVRQLDTDTLSLSSSVWKLFYRVKSSVLIYVGALGVPQTEQSAQQILQTITNRVT
;
A
#
# COMPACT_ATOMS: atom_id res chain seq x y z
N MET A 1 -11.05 -16.91 20.79
CA MET A 1 -11.25 -16.30 19.45
C MET A 1 -10.12 -16.73 18.55
N ARG A 2 -10.39 -17.32 17.37
CA ARG A 2 -9.36 -17.51 16.33
C ARG A 2 -9.20 -16.17 15.62
N GLY A 3 -8.03 -15.54 15.72
CA GLY A 3 -7.72 -14.34 14.95
C GLY A 3 -7.57 -14.68 13.47
N ILE A 4 -7.96 -13.75 12.59
CA ILE A 4 -7.65 -13.83 11.16
C ILE A 4 -6.27 -13.21 10.96
N ALA A 5 -5.34 -13.97 10.39
CA ALA A 5 -4.08 -13.48 9.89
C ALA A 5 -4.15 -13.47 8.36
N ASN A 6 -3.95 -12.31 7.74
CA ASN A 6 -4.05 -12.16 6.29
C ASN A 6 -2.93 -11.25 5.77
N VAL A 7 -2.39 -11.62 4.62
CA VAL A 7 -1.50 -10.80 3.82
C VAL A 7 -2.04 -10.79 2.40
N VAL A 8 -2.26 -9.58 1.87
CA VAL A 8 -2.61 -9.35 0.47
C VAL A 8 -1.46 -8.61 -0.20
N GLN A 9 -1.09 -9.04 -1.40
CA GLN A 9 -0.01 -8.41 -2.15
C GLN A 9 -0.31 -8.48 -3.64
N ALA A 10 0.01 -7.40 -4.36
CA ALA A 10 -0.19 -7.29 -5.80
C ALA A 10 0.93 -6.46 -6.43
N VAL A 11 1.22 -6.74 -7.69
CA VAL A 11 2.21 -6.02 -8.49
C VAL A 11 1.57 -5.69 -9.84
N GLY A 12 1.58 -4.41 -10.21
CA GLY A 12 1.19 -3.92 -11.53
C GLY A 12 2.42 -3.47 -12.31
N ILE A 13 2.61 -3.99 -13.52
CA ILE A 13 3.68 -3.59 -14.43
C ILE A 13 3.09 -2.70 -15.52
N TYR A 14 3.65 -1.51 -15.68
CA TYR A 14 3.26 -0.52 -16.68
C TYR A 14 4.25 -0.50 -17.84
N ARG A 15 3.86 0.18 -18.93
CA ARG A 15 4.68 0.30 -20.14
C ARG A 15 6.04 0.96 -19.86
N ASP A 16 6.04 2.00 -19.04
CA ASP A 16 7.21 2.81 -18.70
C ASP A 16 7.09 3.38 -17.28
N ALA A 17 8.20 3.91 -16.78
CA ALA A 17 8.30 4.45 -15.41
C ALA A 17 7.39 5.65 -15.20
N ASP A 18 7.25 6.51 -16.22
CA ASP A 18 6.40 7.70 -16.16
C ASP A 18 4.92 7.32 -16.00
N THR A 19 4.47 6.29 -16.72
CA THR A 19 3.10 5.77 -16.58
C THR A 19 2.87 5.19 -15.18
N ALA A 20 3.81 4.40 -14.66
CA ALA A 20 3.70 3.85 -13.29
C ALA A 20 3.66 4.97 -12.23
N ARG A 21 4.51 5.99 -12.39
CA ARG A 21 4.55 7.18 -11.54
C ARG A 21 3.22 7.93 -11.56
N ALA A 22 2.69 8.21 -12.75
CA ALA A 22 1.42 8.92 -12.89
C ALA A 22 0.28 8.21 -12.17
N HIS A 23 0.20 6.87 -12.26
CA HIS A 23 -0.79 6.10 -11.51
C HIS A 23 -0.55 6.11 -10.00
N PHE A 24 0.70 6.05 -9.55
CA PHE A 24 1.03 6.18 -8.13
C PHE A 24 0.65 7.56 -7.58
N ASP A 25 0.97 8.64 -8.30
CA ASP A 25 0.69 10.01 -7.87
C ASP A 25 -0.83 10.29 -7.79
N GLN A 26 -1.64 9.59 -8.59
CA GLN A 26 -3.10 9.65 -8.51
C GLN A 26 -3.67 8.95 -7.27
N LEU A 27 -2.93 8.05 -6.61
CA LEU A 27 -3.42 7.33 -5.43
C LEU A 27 -3.68 8.27 -4.26
N LEU A 28 -2.75 9.17 -3.94
CA LEU A 28 -2.90 10.06 -2.77
C LEU A 28 -4.19 10.90 -2.82
N PRO A 29 -4.50 11.67 -3.89
CA PRO A 29 -5.73 12.43 -3.95
C PRO A 29 -6.98 11.53 -3.98
N SER A 30 -6.93 10.40 -4.69
CA SER A 30 -8.05 9.46 -4.78
C SER A 30 -8.38 8.82 -3.43
N LEU A 31 -7.35 8.35 -2.72
CA LEU A 31 -7.49 7.75 -1.39
C LEU A 31 -7.94 8.79 -0.36
N THR A 32 -7.42 10.02 -0.43
CA THR A 32 -7.85 11.11 0.44
C THR A 32 -9.32 11.44 0.24
N ALA A 33 -9.78 11.49 -1.02
CA ALA A 33 -11.19 11.67 -1.36
C ALA A 33 -12.05 10.52 -0.82
N CYS A 34 -11.60 9.26 -0.95
CA CYS A 34 -12.29 8.11 -0.37
C CYS A 34 -12.42 8.20 1.15
N THR A 35 -11.36 8.63 1.85
CA THR A 35 -11.39 8.76 3.32
C THR A 35 -12.31 9.89 3.80
N ALA A 36 -12.43 10.97 3.02
CA ALA A 36 -13.32 12.08 3.33
C ALA A 36 -14.82 11.71 3.27
N LEU A 37 -15.17 10.59 2.63
CA LEU A 37 -16.54 10.07 2.63
C LEU A 37 -16.96 9.45 3.96
N HIS A 38 -16.01 9.17 4.88
CA HIS A 38 -16.25 8.51 6.16
C HIS A 38 -17.13 7.25 6.04
N ALA A 39 -16.93 6.49 4.97
CA ALA A 39 -17.68 5.27 4.72
C ALA A 39 -17.44 4.26 5.85
N LYS A 40 -18.52 3.78 6.47
CA LYS A 40 -18.46 2.85 7.60
C LYS A 40 -17.60 1.62 7.25
N ASN A 41 -16.64 1.28 8.11
CA ASN A 41 -15.67 0.19 7.96
C ASN A 41 -14.55 0.41 6.90
N TYR A 42 -14.53 1.57 6.24
CA TYR A 42 -13.52 1.93 5.24
C TYR A 42 -12.77 3.21 5.61
N ASP A 43 -12.72 3.52 6.91
CA ASP A 43 -11.96 4.64 7.41
C ASP A 43 -10.47 4.26 7.52
N PHE A 44 -9.62 5.05 6.86
CA PHE A 44 -8.18 4.87 6.84
C PHE A 44 -7.51 6.24 6.96
N THR A 45 -6.35 6.26 7.59
CA THR A 45 -5.42 7.39 7.46
C THR A 45 -4.48 7.12 6.29
N VAL A 46 -4.31 8.08 5.40
CA VAL A 46 -3.33 8.03 4.29
C VAL A 46 -2.14 8.90 4.67
N ARG A 47 -0.92 8.38 4.47
CA ARG A 47 0.32 9.14 4.68
C ARG A 47 1.28 8.88 3.53
N GLN A 48 1.88 9.93 3.01
CA GLN A 48 3.07 9.81 2.17
C GLN A 48 4.30 9.67 3.08
N LEU A 49 5.01 8.56 2.96
CA LEU A 49 6.18 8.26 3.80
C LEU A 49 7.46 8.84 3.18
N ASP A 50 7.55 8.76 1.85
CA ASP A 50 8.62 9.30 1.01
C ASP A 50 8.07 9.58 -0.40
N THR A 51 8.93 9.93 -1.36
CA THR A 51 8.51 10.25 -2.74
C THR A 51 7.87 9.06 -3.47
N ASP A 52 8.13 7.85 -3.02
CA ASP A 52 7.82 6.62 -3.74
C ASP A 52 6.87 5.70 -2.96
N THR A 53 6.54 6.04 -1.72
CA THR A 53 5.80 5.17 -0.80
C THR A 53 4.64 5.89 -0.13
N LEU A 54 3.44 5.33 -0.27
CA LEU A 54 2.26 5.68 0.51
C LEU A 54 1.96 4.59 1.53
N SER A 55 1.49 4.97 2.71
CA SER A 55 0.88 4.07 3.68
C SER A 55 -0.58 4.41 3.88
N LEU A 56 -1.40 3.36 4.06
CA LEU A 56 -2.76 3.48 4.52
C LEU A 56 -2.90 2.63 5.79
N SER A 57 -3.57 3.17 6.79
CA SER A 57 -3.72 2.49 8.08
C SER A 57 -5.12 2.64 8.61
N SER A 58 -5.71 1.53 9.04
CA SER A 58 -6.87 1.53 9.93
C SER A 58 -6.48 0.95 11.29
N SER A 59 -7.47 0.72 12.14
CA SER A 59 -7.32 0.01 13.41
C SER A 59 -6.84 -1.43 13.25
N VAL A 60 -7.06 -2.05 12.08
CA VAL A 60 -6.77 -3.48 11.85
C VAL A 60 -5.88 -3.76 10.66
N TRP A 61 -5.91 -2.91 9.63
CA TRP A 61 -5.13 -3.09 8.40
C TRP A 61 -3.94 -2.13 8.36
N LYS A 62 -2.80 -2.64 7.89
CA LYS A 62 -1.63 -1.86 7.51
C LYS A 62 -1.32 -2.13 6.04
N LEU A 63 -1.40 -1.09 5.23
CA LEU A 63 -1.30 -1.17 3.78
C LEU A 63 -0.20 -0.22 3.29
N PHE A 64 0.45 -0.59 2.20
CA PHE A 64 1.49 0.19 1.57
C PHE A 64 1.36 0.10 0.05
N TYR A 65 1.53 1.23 -0.61
CA TYR A 65 1.81 1.30 -2.03
C TYR A 65 3.24 1.79 -2.23
N ARG A 66 3.96 1.21 -3.18
CA ARG A 66 5.26 1.73 -3.61
C ARG A 66 5.43 1.63 -5.11
N VAL A 67 6.01 2.64 -5.73
CA VAL A 67 6.39 2.58 -7.14
C VAL A 67 7.91 2.54 -7.28
N LYS A 68 8.40 1.72 -8.21
CA LYS A 68 9.82 1.64 -8.58
C LYS A 68 9.92 1.24 -10.06
N SER A 69 10.72 1.96 -10.85
CA SER A 69 10.78 1.76 -12.31
C SER A 69 9.36 1.81 -12.91
N SER A 70 9.00 0.88 -13.79
CA SER A 70 7.65 0.73 -14.35
C SER A 70 6.70 -0.12 -13.48
N VAL A 71 7.00 -0.32 -12.20
CA VAL A 71 6.26 -1.26 -11.33
C VAL A 71 5.61 -0.55 -10.16
N LEU A 72 4.30 -0.74 -9.98
CA LEU A 72 3.54 -0.36 -8.79
C LEU A 72 3.27 -1.60 -7.93
N ILE A 73 3.63 -1.52 -6.66
CA ILE A 73 3.54 -2.60 -5.68
C ILE A 73 2.49 -2.21 -4.64
N TYR A 74 1.63 -3.14 -4.27
CA TYR A 74 0.69 -3.02 -3.16
C TYR A 74 0.90 -4.17 -2.18
N VAL A 75 0.97 -3.86 -0.90
CA VAL A 75 1.04 -4.85 0.18
C VAL A 75 0.10 -4.42 1.31
N GLY A 76 -0.66 -5.37 1.83
CA GLY A 76 -1.53 -5.19 2.99
C GLY A 76 -1.40 -6.35 3.96
N ALA A 77 -1.40 -6.07 5.26
CA ALA A 77 -1.40 -7.09 6.30
C ALA A 77 -2.42 -6.78 7.40
N LEU A 78 -2.94 -7.86 7.99
CA LEU A 78 -3.88 -7.85 9.10
C LEU A 78 -3.59 -9.05 10.01
N GLY A 79 -3.58 -8.81 11.34
CA GLY A 79 -3.58 -9.88 12.34
C GLY A 79 -2.31 -10.74 12.42
N VAL A 80 -1.23 -10.36 11.73
CA VAL A 80 0.10 -10.98 11.88
C VAL A 80 0.91 -10.25 12.96
N PRO A 81 1.81 -10.92 13.71
CA PRO A 81 2.70 -10.25 14.66
C PRO A 81 3.46 -9.11 13.98
N GLN A 82 3.60 -7.97 14.68
CA GLN A 82 4.28 -6.79 14.11
C GLN A 82 3.73 -6.44 12.72
N THR A 83 2.40 -6.29 12.61
CA THR A 83 1.67 -6.22 11.33
C THR A 83 2.25 -5.21 10.36
N GLU A 84 2.59 -4.01 10.86
CA GLU A 84 3.15 -2.95 10.03
C GLU A 84 4.55 -3.30 9.52
N GLN A 85 5.43 -3.77 10.41
CA GLN A 85 6.79 -4.18 10.07
C GLN A 85 6.80 -5.35 9.09
N SER A 86 5.91 -6.34 9.29
CA SER A 86 5.74 -7.47 8.38
C SER A 86 5.33 -7.01 6.98
N ALA A 87 4.35 -6.11 6.87
CA ALA A 87 3.94 -5.56 5.57
C ALA A 87 5.05 -4.75 4.90
N GLN A 88 5.81 -3.94 5.65
CA GLN A 88 6.95 -3.18 5.13
C GLN A 88 8.08 -4.11 4.65
N GLN A 89 8.36 -5.19 5.37
CA GLN A 89 9.39 -6.16 4.99
C GLN A 89 9.01 -6.90 3.70
N ILE A 90 7.73 -7.25 3.54
CA ILE A 90 7.21 -7.84 2.31
C ILE A 90 7.32 -6.84 1.16
N LEU A 91 6.89 -5.58 1.37
CA LEU A 91 7.03 -4.51 0.38
C LEU A 91 8.48 -4.35 -0.07
N GLN A 92 9.43 -4.30 0.87
CA GLN A 92 10.84 -4.18 0.57
C GLN A 92 11.38 -5.40 -0.19
N THR A 93 10.94 -6.61 0.18
CA THR A 93 11.33 -7.86 -0.48
C THR A 93 10.87 -7.87 -1.94
N ILE A 94 9.64 -7.42 -2.23
CA ILE A 94 9.14 -7.28 -3.61
C ILE A 94 9.93 -6.19 -4.34
N THR A 95 10.12 -5.04 -3.71
CA THR A 95 10.86 -3.89 -4.29
C THR A 95 12.28 -4.26 -4.70
N ASN A 96 12.97 -5.08 -3.91
CA ASN A 96 14.33 -5.55 -4.20
C ASN A 96 14.40 -6.47 -5.43
N ARG A 97 13.28 -7.05 -5.86
CA ARG A 97 13.19 -7.92 -7.05
C ARG A 97 12.82 -7.15 -8.32
N VAL A 98 12.41 -5.88 -8.20
CA VAL A 98 12.15 -5.00 -9.34
C VAL A 98 13.48 -4.46 -9.86
N THR A 99 13.73 -4.65 -11.16
CA THR A 99 14.91 -4.17 -11.89
C THR A 99 14.77 -2.73 -12.35
#